data_AF-A0A177B5W2-F1
#
_entry.id   AF-A0A177B5W2-F1
#
_cell.length_a   1.000
_cell.length_b   1.000
_cell.length_c   1.000
_cell.angle_alpha   90.00
_cell.angle_beta   90.00
_cell.angle_gamma   90.00
#
_symmetry.space_group_name_H-M   'P 1'
#
loop_
_entity.id
_entity.type
_entity.pdbx_description
1 polymer ?
#
loop_
_entity_poly.entity_id
_entity_poly.type
_entity_poly.pdbx_seq_one_letter_code
_entity_poly.pdbx_strand_id
1 'polypeptide(L)'
;MSPFKTKLSTETWFYAKRCFLSLIESLSNNILLIHENTYKECIHFLVQCEVYGQTISANIEQPIPVNMLYPGKNTIIYEARILRYILMNNV
;
A
#
# COMPACT_ATOMS: atom_id res chain seq x y z
N MET A 1 -1.24 -23.44 1.14
CA MET A 1 -0.80 -22.20 0.46
C MET A 1 -1.78 -21.90 -0.67
N SER A 2 -2.78 -21.04 -0.42
CA SER A 2 -3.71 -20.56 -1.45
C SER A 2 -3.23 -19.19 -1.94
N PRO A 3 -3.35 -18.84 -3.24
CA PRO A 3 -2.41 -17.98 -3.93
C PRO A 3 -2.72 -16.49 -3.71
N PHE A 4 -1.80 -15.74 -3.11
CA PHE A 4 -1.82 -14.26 -3.14
C PHE A 4 -1.87 -13.71 -4.57
N LYS A 5 -1.40 -14.50 -5.54
CA LYS A 5 -1.35 -14.20 -6.97
C LYS A 5 -2.72 -13.92 -7.61
N THR A 6 -3.85 -14.26 -6.97
CA THR A 6 -5.21 -14.04 -7.52
C THR A 6 -6.01 -12.89 -6.90
N LYS A 7 -5.53 -12.24 -5.82
CA LYS A 7 -6.32 -11.19 -5.13
C LYS A 7 -5.76 -9.78 -5.18
N LEU A 8 -4.48 -9.59 -5.51
CA LEU A 8 -3.90 -8.26 -5.63
C LEU A 8 -4.22 -7.70 -7.03
N SER A 9 -5.09 -6.70 -7.08
CA SER A 9 -5.45 -5.94 -8.27
C SER A 9 -5.38 -4.45 -8.01
N THR A 10 -5.46 -3.64 -9.05
CA THR A 10 -5.54 -2.17 -8.95
C THR A 10 -6.70 -1.73 -8.05
N GLU A 11 -7.89 -2.35 -8.18
CA GLU A 11 -9.05 -2.00 -7.36
C GLU A 11 -8.85 -2.39 -5.90
N THR A 12 -8.36 -3.60 -5.65
CA THR A 12 -8.10 -4.06 -4.27
C THR A 12 -7.06 -3.17 -3.59
N TRP A 13 -6.00 -2.80 -4.32
CA TRP A 13 -4.95 -1.93 -3.82
C TRP A 13 -5.44 -0.50 -3.54
N PHE A 14 -6.35 0.03 -4.36
CA PHE A 14 -6.93 1.35 -4.15
C PHE A 14 -7.58 1.50 -2.78
N TYR A 15 -8.31 0.48 -2.31
CA TYR A 15 -8.90 0.49 -0.98
C TYR A 15 -7.85 0.21 0.11
N ALA A 16 -6.96 -0.76 -0.13
CA ALA A 16 -5.90 -1.10 0.82
C ALA A 16 -5.02 0.11 1.15
N LYS A 17 -4.48 0.80 0.14
CA LYS A 17 -3.58 1.94 0.34
C LYS A 17 -4.22 3.08 1.14
N ARG A 18 -5.52 3.34 0.93
CA ARG A 18 -6.28 4.34 1.69
C ARG A 18 -6.46 3.94 3.15
N CYS A 19 -6.73 2.66 3.40
CA CYS A 19 -6.82 2.12 4.75
C CYS A 19 -5.48 2.29 5.49
N PHE A 20 -4.35 1.97 4.83
CA PHE A 20 -3.03 2.18 5.41
C PHE A 20 -2.70 3.65 5.67
N LEU A 21 -3.05 4.56 4.76
CA LEU A 21 -2.84 6.00 4.98
C LEU A 21 -3.63 6.50 6.20
N SER A 22 -4.90 6.12 6.34
CA SER A 22 -5.72 6.48 7.50
C SER A 22 -5.21 5.86 8.80
N LEU A 23 -4.72 4.63 8.75
CA LEU A 23 -4.06 3.97 9.89
C LEU A 23 -2.81 4.75 10.31
N ILE A 24 -1.92 5.06 9.37
CA ILE A 24 -0.69 5.81 9.62
C ILE A 24 -1.00 7.19 10.19
N GLU A 25 -1.97 7.92 9.63
CA GLU A 25 -2.40 9.23 10.13
C GLU A 25 -2.90 9.14 11.57
N SER A 26 -3.71 8.12 11.87
CA SER A 26 -4.26 7.91 13.22
C SER A 26 -3.15 7.58 14.23
N LEU A 27 -2.16 6.79 13.81
CA LEU A 27 -0.99 6.43 14.63
C LEU A 27 -0.10 7.65 14.87
N SER A 28 0.23 8.41 13.82
CA SER A 28 1.09 9.61 13.94
C SER A 28 0.48 10.71 14.81
N ASN A 29 -0.85 10.78 14.86
CA ASN A 29 -1.58 11.73 15.71
C ASN A 29 -1.87 11.17 17.13
N ASN A 30 -1.37 9.99 17.48
CA ASN A 30 -1.66 9.30 18.76
C ASN A 30 -3.17 9.08 19.05
N ILE A 31 -4.01 9.07 18.01
CA ILE A 31 -5.45 8.81 18.12
C ILE A 31 -5.70 7.31 18.29
N LEU A 32 -4.83 6.49 17.72
CA LEU A 32 -4.91 5.03 17.74
C LEU A 32 -3.60 4.44 18.27
N LEU A 33 -3.70 3.35 19.03
CA LEU A 33 -2.57 2.48 19.38
C LEU A 33 -2.77 1.14 18.69
N ILE A 34 -1.71 0.62 18.06
CA ILE A 34 -1.74 -0.66 17.34
C ILE A 34 -1.01 -1.74 18.13
N HIS A 35 -1.60 -2.94 18.17
CA HIS A 35 -0.95 -4.11 18.77
C HIS A 35 0.23 -4.59 17.92
N GLU A 36 1.31 -5.04 18.56
CA GLU A 36 2.55 -5.45 17.89
C GLU A 36 2.33 -6.52 16.80
N ASN A 37 1.44 -7.49 17.07
CA ASN A 37 1.13 -8.52 16.07
C ASN A 37 0.47 -7.92 14.81
N THR A 38 -0.48 -7.02 15.00
CA THR A 38 -1.17 -6.35 13.88
C THR A 38 -0.20 -5.48 13.10
N TYR A 39 0.71 -4.79 13.80
CA TYR A 39 1.78 -4.02 13.16
C TYR A 39 2.68 -4.93 12.29
N LYS A 40 3.10 -6.08 12.80
CA LYS A 40 3.90 -7.06 12.04
C LYS A 40 3.15 -7.60 10.83
N GLU A 41 1.85 -7.88 10.97
CA GLU A 41 1.00 -8.32 9.86
C GLU A 41 0.84 -7.25 8.78
N CYS A 42 0.70 -5.97 9.17
CA CYS A 42 0.70 -4.83 8.27
C CYS A 42 2.00 -4.75 7.45
N ILE A 43 3.16 -4.87 8.11
CA ILE A 43 4.46 -4.87 7.43
C ILE A 43 4.58 -6.08 6.50
N HIS A 44 4.21 -7.27 6.97
CA HIS A 44 4.23 -8.49 6.16
C HIS A 44 3.36 -8.36 4.91
N PHE A 45 2.15 -7.82 5.05
CA PHE A 45 1.25 -7.55 3.93
C PHE A 45 1.90 -6.64 2.88
N LEU A 46 2.50 -5.52 3.31
CA LEU A 46 3.18 -4.59 2.39
C LEU A 46 4.36 -5.25 1.67
N VAL A 47 5.12 -6.12 2.35
CA VAL A 47 6.19 -6.93 1.71
C VAL A 47 5.62 -7.87 0.65
N GLN A 48 4.49 -8.53 0.90
CA GLN A 48 3.84 -9.35 -0.13
C GLN A 48 3.38 -8.50 -1.33
N CYS A 49 2.86 -7.28 -1.09
CA CYS A 49 2.52 -6.34 -2.16
C CYS A 49 3.74 -5.91 -2.98
N GLU A 50 4.93 -5.77 -2.38
CA GLU A 50 6.17 -5.53 -3.13
C GLU A 50 6.53 -6.72 -4.04
N VAL A 51 6.40 -7.95 -3.56
CA VAL A 51 6.74 -9.15 -4.32
C VAL A 51 5.81 -9.33 -5.53
N TYR A 52 4.49 -9.19 -5.32
CA TYR A 52 3.48 -9.49 -6.34
C TYR A 52 3.00 -8.28 -7.15
N GLY A 53 3.27 -7.05 -6.69
CA GLY A 53 2.75 -5.81 -7.29
C GLY A 53 3.65 -5.14 -8.33
N GLN A 54 4.71 -5.82 -8.78
CA GLN A 54 5.72 -5.24 -9.68
C GLN A 54 5.15 -4.76 -11.02
N THR A 55 4.22 -5.53 -11.60
CA THR A 55 3.66 -5.28 -12.94
C THR A 55 2.23 -4.74 -12.88
N ILE A 56 1.73 -4.39 -11.69
CA ILE A 56 0.34 -3.96 -11.48
C ILE A 56 0.31 -2.46 -11.27
N SER A 57 -0.54 -1.77 -12.04
CA SER A 57 -0.78 -0.33 -11.85
C SER A 57 -1.37 -0.06 -10.47
N ALA A 58 -0.89 0.97 -9.80
CA ALA A 58 -1.47 1.47 -8.55
C ALA A 58 -2.59 2.50 -8.79
N ASN A 59 -2.80 2.89 -10.05
CA ASN A 59 -3.75 3.93 -10.44
C ASN A 59 -4.90 3.30 -11.22
N ILE A 60 -6.13 3.58 -10.77
CA ILE A 60 -7.34 3.30 -11.52
C ILE A 60 -7.36 4.26 -12.72
N GLU A 61 -7.56 3.74 -13.92
CA GLU A 61 -7.72 4.57 -15.11
C GLU A 61 -8.84 5.58 -14.89
N GLN A 62 -8.49 6.86 -14.98
CA GLN A 62 -9.46 7.93 -14.92
C GLN A 62 -9.96 8.23 -16.33
N PRO A 63 -11.24 8.63 -16.50
CA PRO A 63 -11.78 9.00 -17.81
C PRO A 63 -11.01 10.17 -18.46
N ILE A 64 -10.26 10.93 -17.66
CA ILE A 64 -9.38 12.00 -18.11
C ILE A 64 -7.94 11.53 -17.87
N PRO A 65 -7.08 11.48 -18.90
CA PRO A 65 -5.69 11.11 -18.73
C PRO A 65 -4.99 12.15 -17.88
N VAL A 66 -4.67 11.79 -16.63
CA VAL A 66 -3.81 12.59 -15.78
C VAL A 66 -2.39 12.41 -16.30
N ASN A 67 -1.75 13.51 -16.72
CA ASN A 67 -0.33 13.49 -17.07
C ASN A 67 0.47 13.03 -15.84
N MET A 68 0.83 11.75 -15.83
CA MET A 68 1.69 11.20 -14.78
C MET A 68 3.09 11.77 -14.98
N LEU A 69 3.47 12.68 -14.09
CA LEU A 69 4.78 13.35 -14.11
C LEU A 69 5.96 12.37 -13.98
N TYR A 70 5.74 11.14 -13.49
CA TYR A 70 6.79 10.17 -13.21
C TYR A 70 6.37 8.74 -13.61
N PRO A 71 6.86 8.20 -14.75
CA PRO A 71 6.42 6.91 -15.29
C PRO A 71 6.77 5.69 -14.43
N GLY A 72 7.65 5.83 -13.43
CA GLY A 72 8.02 4.75 -12.49
C GLY A 72 7.33 4.81 -11.13
N LYS A 73 6.47 5.81 -10.87
CA LYS A 73 5.78 6.01 -9.58
C LYS A 73 4.32 5.57 -9.60
N ASN A 74 3.98 4.61 -10.46
CA ASN A 74 2.60 4.22 -10.78
C ASN A 74 2.31 2.74 -10.52
N THR A 75 3.20 2.03 -9.82
CA THR A 75 3.05 0.60 -9.54
C THR A 75 2.76 0.34 -8.07
N ILE A 76 2.09 -0.78 -7.80
CA ILE A 76 1.79 -1.22 -6.43
C ILE A 76 3.08 -1.39 -5.62
N ILE A 77 4.15 -1.92 -6.21
CA ILE A 77 5.44 -2.06 -5.54
C ILE A 77 5.99 -0.70 -5.05
N TYR A 78 5.87 0.35 -5.86
CA TYR A 78 6.39 1.67 -5.51
C TYR A 78 5.63 2.25 -4.31
N GLU A 79 4.30 2.21 -4.35
CA GLU A 79 3.47 2.72 -3.25
C GLU A 79 3.61 1.87 -1.98
N ALA A 80 3.69 0.54 -2.10
CA ALA A 80 3.87 -0.37 -0.95
C ALA A 80 5.18 -0.10 -0.20
N ARG A 81 6.28 0.17 -0.93
CA ARG A 81 7.57 0.55 -0.35
C ARG A 81 7.48 1.84 0.46
N ILE A 82 6.77 2.84 -0.07
CA ILE A 82 6.58 4.12 0.62
C ILE A 82 5.78 3.90 1.91
N LEU A 83 4.65 3.21 1.83
CA LEU A 83 3.82 2.95 3.01
C LEU A 83 4.59 2.17 4.08
N ARG A 84 5.39 1.17 3.68
CA ARG A 84 6.21 0.40 4.61
C ARG A 84 7.29 1.27 5.25
N TYR A 85 7.97 2.10 4.46
CA TYR A 85 8.96 3.03 4.98
C TYR A 85 8.35 3.99 6.01
N ILE A 86 7.18 4.56 5.71
CA ILE A 86 6.52 5.49 6.64
C ILE A 86 6.15 4.75 7.94
N LEU A 87 5.52 3.58 7.83
CA LEU A 87 5.10 2.78 8.98
C LEU A 87 6.28 2.32 9.86
N MET A 88 7.47 2.15 9.30
CA MET A 88 8.68 1.75 10.04
C MET A 88 9.47 2.93 10.65
N ASN A 89 9.26 4.17 10.17
CA ASN A 89 10.10 5.32 10.55
C ASN A 89 9.33 6.51 11.15
N ASN A 90 8.00 6.54 11.07
CA ASN A 90 7.17 7.68 11.48
C ASN A 90 6.00 7.27 12.39
N VAL A 91 6.02 6.04 12.90
CA VAL A 91 5.07 5.49 13.87
C VAL A 91 5.85 4.83 14.99
#